data_AF-A0A8S3UEU4-F1
#
_entry.id   AF-A0A8S3UEU4-F1
#
_cell.length_a   1.000
_cell.length_b   1.000
_cell.length_c   1.000
_cell.angle_alpha   90.00
_cell.angle_beta   90.00
_cell.angle_gamma   90.00
#
_symmetry.space_group_name_H-M   'P 1'
#
loop_
_entity.id
_entity.type
_entity.pdbx_description
1 polymer ?
#
loop_
_entity_poly.entity_id
_entity_poly.type
_entity_poly.pdbx_seq_one_letter_code
_entity_poly.pdbx_strand_id
1 'polypeptide(L)'
;MLEGLQNEEKDVEIKLLKKGTDVSVKRLCETRWTARVDTVSSLLANYKSVYAALTKIENVNTSETRTNASGYRRYLIDPECIIALLVVKFVLSILKPLTLFLQKTDCNMVDAFEESKILLELLQQLPLLQSNIGELIYFSNFWDHVISEMQHRFPDEVKNQMLEYYLIPKNVGKLTPELIEPLSKHFWT
;
A
#
# COMPACT_ATOMS: atom_id res chain seq x y z
N MET A 1 -31.17 -26.80 26.92
CA MET A 1 -29.69 -26.86 26.95
C MET A 1 -29.06 -26.50 25.59
N LEU A 2 -29.71 -26.80 24.45
CA LEU A 2 -29.22 -26.42 23.11
C LEU A 2 -29.47 -24.94 22.72
N GLU A 3 -30.48 -24.27 23.29
CA GLU A 3 -30.78 -22.85 23.00
C GLU A 3 -29.79 -21.87 23.66
N GLY A 4 -29.14 -22.26 24.76
CA GLY A 4 -28.13 -21.43 25.44
C GLY A 4 -26.82 -21.34 24.66
N LEU A 5 -26.41 -22.45 24.02
CA LEU A 5 -25.18 -22.53 23.23
C LEU A 5 -25.28 -21.74 21.91
N GLN A 6 -26.46 -21.72 21.27
CA GLN A 6 -26.67 -20.93 20.04
C GLN A 6 -26.71 -19.42 20.31
N ASN A 7 -27.13 -19.01 21.52
CA ASN A 7 -27.12 -17.60 21.90
C ASN A 7 -25.71 -17.13 22.28
N GLU A 8 -24.91 -17.98 22.94
CA GLU A 8 -23.50 -17.69 23.21
C GLU A 8 -22.66 -17.59 21.93
N GLU A 9 -22.87 -18.47 20.93
CA GLU A 9 -22.19 -18.36 19.63
C GLU A 9 -22.55 -17.07 18.89
N LYS A 10 -23.84 -16.69 18.86
CA LYS A 10 -24.28 -15.41 18.27
C LYS A 10 -23.71 -14.20 19.01
N ASP A 11 -23.64 -14.25 20.33
CA ASP A 11 -23.09 -13.16 21.14
C ASP A 11 -21.57 -13.04 21.00
N VAL A 12 -20.86 -14.16 20.79
CA VAL A 12 -19.43 -14.17 20.46
C VAL A 12 -19.19 -13.62 19.05
N GLU A 13 -20.03 -13.99 18.07
CA GLU A 13 -19.97 -13.47 16.71
C GLU A 13 -20.27 -11.96 16.66
N ILE A 14 -21.25 -11.47 17.42
CA ILE A 14 -21.58 -10.05 17.56
C ILE A 14 -20.45 -9.28 18.29
N LYS A 15 -19.80 -9.87 19.29
CA LYS A 15 -18.64 -9.27 19.96
C LYS A 15 -17.40 -9.22 19.07
N LEU A 16 -17.21 -10.21 18.20
CA LEU A 16 -16.14 -10.22 17.18
C LEU A 16 -16.40 -9.15 16.10
N LEU A 17 -17.65 -8.96 15.69
CA LEU A 17 -18.05 -7.90 14.75
C LEU A 17 -17.85 -6.49 15.33
N LYS A 18 -18.03 -6.30 16.63
CA LYS A 18 -17.81 -5.01 17.33
C LYS A 18 -16.34 -4.74 17.69
N LYS A 19 -15.45 -5.73 17.58
CA LYS A 19 -14.01 -5.59 17.86
C LYS A 19 -13.19 -5.26 16.60
N GLY A 20 -13.85 -5.04 15.46
CA GLY A 20 -13.25 -4.27 14.38
C GLY A 20 -13.28 -2.80 14.78
N THR A 21 -12.13 -2.16 14.93
CA THR A 21 -12.04 -0.70 14.94
C THR A 21 -12.94 -0.16 13.82
N ASP A 22 -13.85 0.77 14.14
CA ASP A 22 -14.84 1.37 13.24
C ASP A 22 -14.13 2.23 12.17
N VAL A 23 -13.36 1.57 11.31
CA VAL A 23 -12.61 2.18 10.22
C VAL A 23 -13.62 2.32 9.09
N SER A 24 -14.39 3.41 9.07
CA SER A 24 -15.24 3.73 7.93
C SER A 24 -14.45 3.58 6.62
N VAL A 25 -15.09 3.04 5.57
CA VAL A 25 -14.49 2.99 4.24
C VAL A 25 -14.10 4.42 3.86
N LYS A 26 -12.80 4.64 3.63
CA LYS A 26 -12.31 5.97 3.29
C LYS A 26 -12.67 6.30 1.85
N ARG A 27 -12.91 7.58 1.58
CA ARG A 27 -13.08 8.05 0.21
C ARG A 27 -11.78 7.82 -0.55
N LEU A 28 -11.89 7.21 -1.74
CA LEU A 28 -10.74 7.05 -2.63
C LEU A 28 -10.20 8.43 -3.02
N CYS A 29 -8.91 8.64 -2.77
CA CYS A 29 -8.20 9.78 -3.31
C CYS A 29 -7.49 9.36 -4.60
N GLU A 30 -7.88 9.95 -5.72
CA GLU A 30 -7.37 9.58 -7.03
C GLU A 30 -5.87 9.90 -7.18
N THR A 31 -5.39 10.96 -6.54
CA THR A 31 -4.04 11.48 -6.78
C THR A 31 -2.99 11.03 -5.77
N ARG A 32 -3.37 10.50 -4.59
CA ARG A 32 -2.43 10.12 -3.52
C ARG A 32 -2.41 8.63 -3.29
N TRP A 33 -1.33 7.96 -3.71
CA TRP A 33 -1.17 6.51 -3.55
C TRP A 33 -1.27 6.03 -2.10
N THR A 34 -0.76 6.80 -1.14
CA THR A 34 -0.89 6.49 0.29
C THR A 34 -2.34 6.45 0.77
N ALA A 35 -3.19 7.33 0.24
CA ALA A 35 -4.62 7.33 0.52
C ALA A 35 -5.36 6.18 -0.20
N ARG A 36 -4.84 5.70 -1.34
CA ARG A 36 -5.33 4.48 -2.00
C ARG A 36 -5.07 3.24 -1.14
N VAL A 37 -3.87 3.12 -0.53
CA VAL A 37 -3.57 2.04 0.45
C VAL A 37 -4.60 2.02 1.56
N ASP A 38 -4.86 3.18 2.14
CA ASP A 38 -5.79 3.31 3.26
C ASP A 38 -7.23 2.97 2.84
N THR A 39 -7.63 3.39 1.65
CA THR A 39 -8.96 3.09 1.09
C THR A 39 -9.13 1.59 0.88
N VAL A 40 -8.20 0.94 0.18
CA VAL A 40 -8.25 -0.51 -0.06
C VAL A 40 -8.18 -1.28 1.26
N SER A 41 -7.34 -0.84 2.21
CA SER A 41 -7.25 -1.46 3.53
C SER A 41 -8.55 -1.33 4.32
N SER A 42 -9.21 -0.16 4.28
CA SER A 42 -10.50 0.05 4.91
C SER A 42 -11.62 -0.77 4.25
N LEU A 43 -11.60 -0.91 2.91
CA LEU A 43 -12.55 -1.74 2.19
C LEU A 43 -12.41 -3.21 2.60
N LEU A 44 -11.19 -3.74 2.63
CA LEU A 44 -10.92 -5.13 3.02
C LEU A 44 -11.25 -5.38 4.50
N ALA A 45 -11.01 -4.41 5.38
CA ALA A 45 -11.40 -4.51 6.79
C ALA A 45 -12.92 -4.56 6.98
N ASN A 46 -13.68 -3.90 6.10
CA ASN A 46 -15.14 -3.82 6.17
C ASN A 46 -15.85 -4.67 5.11
N TYR A 47 -15.16 -5.65 4.54
CA TYR A 47 -15.62 -6.36 3.35
C TYR A 47 -17.05 -6.94 3.52
N LYS A 48 -17.28 -7.63 4.63
CA LYS A 48 -18.57 -8.22 4.99
C LYS A 48 -19.66 -7.16 5.14
N SER A 49 -19.36 -6.06 5.84
CA SER A 49 -20.29 -4.96 6.08
C SER A 49 -20.67 -4.25 4.77
N VAL A 50 -19.70 -4.02 3.88
CA VAL A 50 -19.93 -3.43 2.55
C VAL A 50 -20.80 -4.36 1.71
N TYR A 51 -20.49 -5.66 1.68
CA TYR A 51 -21.29 -6.65 0.95
C TYR A 51 -22.75 -6.71 1.45
N ALA A 52 -22.94 -6.71 2.77
CA ALA A 52 -24.28 -6.70 3.39
C ALA A 52 -25.05 -5.41 3.07
N ALA A 53 -24.37 -4.25 3.11
CA ALA A 53 -24.97 -2.98 2.74
C ALA A 53 -25.43 -2.96 1.27
N LEU A 54 -24.59 -3.44 0.34
CA LEU A 54 -24.96 -3.55 -1.08
C LEU A 54 -26.16 -4.48 -1.29
N THR A 55 -26.19 -5.63 -0.60
CA THR A 55 -27.34 -6.55 -0.61
C THR A 55 -28.62 -5.86 -0.15
N LYS A 56 -28.55 -5.04 0.91
CA LYS A 56 -29.71 -4.27 1.39
C LYS A 56 -30.15 -3.21 0.39
N ILE A 57 -29.20 -2.50 -0.22
CA ILE A 57 -29.46 -1.44 -1.20
C ILE A 57 -30.13 -2.01 -2.46
N GLU A 58 -29.68 -3.18 -2.93
CA GLU A 58 -30.27 -3.93 -4.05
C GLU A 58 -31.75 -4.26 -3.79
N ASN A 59 -32.08 -4.69 -2.57
CA ASN A 59 -33.43 -5.14 -2.21
C ASN A 59 -34.42 -3.99 -1.91
N VAL A 60 -33.95 -2.76 -1.68
CA VAL A 60 -34.80 -1.64 -1.20
C VAL A 60 -34.95 -0.49 -2.20
N ASN A 61 -33.99 -0.26 -3.11
CA ASN A 61 -34.00 0.93 -3.98
C ASN A 61 -34.62 0.72 -5.37
N THR A 62 -35.02 1.80 -6.03
CA THR A 62 -35.53 1.84 -7.42
C THR A 62 -34.41 1.90 -8.46
N SER A 63 -34.70 1.28 -9.62
CA SER A 63 -33.87 1.03 -10.82
C SER A 63 -32.35 1.24 -10.71
N GLU A 64 -31.83 2.46 -10.86
CA GLU A 64 -30.40 2.71 -11.08
C GLU A 64 -29.52 2.36 -9.86
N THR A 65 -29.93 2.82 -8.66
CA THR A 65 -29.19 2.51 -7.42
C THR A 65 -29.17 1.01 -7.13
N ARG A 66 -30.25 0.31 -7.47
CA ARG A 66 -30.33 -1.16 -7.38
C ARG A 66 -29.35 -1.82 -8.36
N THR A 67 -29.37 -1.40 -9.63
CA THR A 67 -28.49 -1.94 -10.67
C THR A 67 -27.02 -1.76 -10.30
N ASN A 68 -26.64 -0.57 -9.83
CA ASN A 68 -25.27 -0.28 -9.39
C ASN A 68 -24.87 -1.13 -8.18
N ALA A 69 -25.75 -1.25 -7.17
CA ALA A 69 -25.48 -2.06 -5.99
C ALA A 69 -25.29 -3.54 -6.33
N SER A 70 -26.15 -4.09 -7.20
CA SER A 70 -26.02 -5.45 -7.73
C SER A 70 -24.70 -5.63 -8.48
N GLY A 71 -24.35 -4.68 -9.35
CA GLY A 71 -23.09 -4.69 -10.09
C GLY A 71 -21.88 -4.74 -9.15
N TYR A 72 -21.79 -3.81 -8.19
CA TYR A 72 -20.69 -3.78 -7.23
C TYR A 72 -20.65 -5.02 -6.34
N ARG A 73 -21.81 -5.54 -5.91
CA ARG A 73 -21.87 -6.78 -5.13
C ARG A 73 -21.29 -7.96 -5.90
N ARG A 74 -21.60 -8.06 -7.19
CA ARG A 74 -21.04 -9.08 -8.08
C ARG A 74 -19.53 -8.92 -8.24
N TYR A 75 -19.03 -7.70 -8.42
CA TYR A 75 -17.59 -7.45 -8.45
C TYR A 75 -16.89 -7.84 -7.15
N LEU A 76 -17.49 -7.60 -5.98
CA LEU A 76 -16.91 -8.01 -4.69
C LEU A 76 -16.94 -9.52 -4.42
N ILE A 77 -17.47 -10.35 -5.30
CA ILE A 77 -17.33 -11.81 -5.18
C ILE A 77 -16.59 -12.41 -6.36
N ASP A 78 -16.21 -11.57 -7.31
CA ASP A 78 -15.43 -11.96 -8.45
C ASP A 78 -13.98 -12.27 -8.00
N PRO A 79 -13.45 -13.47 -8.28
CA PRO A 79 -12.11 -13.86 -7.87
C PRO A 79 -11.01 -12.91 -8.39
N GLU A 80 -11.13 -12.43 -9.62
CA GLU A 80 -10.15 -11.51 -10.21
C GLU A 80 -10.12 -10.19 -9.43
N CYS A 81 -11.29 -9.67 -9.05
CA CYS A 81 -11.39 -8.47 -8.21
C CYS A 81 -10.76 -8.67 -6.82
N ILE A 82 -11.00 -9.81 -6.18
CA ILE A 82 -10.42 -10.13 -4.87
C ILE A 82 -8.90 -10.20 -4.95
N ILE A 83 -8.37 -10.92 -5.94
CA ILE A 83 -6.92 -11.02 -6.18
C ILE A 83 -6.34 -9.63 -6.45
N ALA A 84 -6.98 -8.83 -7.31
CA ALA A 84 -6.56 -7.47 -7.60
C ALA A 84 -6.48 -6.59 -6.35
N LEU A 85 -7.49 -6.64 -5.48
CA LEU A 85 -7.51 -5.87 -4.23
C LEU A 85 -6.38 -6.29 -3.29
N LEU A 86 -6.09 -7.60 -3.19
CA LEU A 86 -5.02 -8.13 -2.35
C LEU A 86 -3.65 -7.74 -2.89
N VAL A 87 -3.41 -7.88 -4.19
CA VAL A 87 -2.14 -7.50 -4.85
C VAL A 87 -1.91 -5.99 -4.73
N VAL A 88 -2.92 -5.17 -5.06
CA VAL A 88 -2.81 -3.71 -4.93
C VAL A 88 -2.54 -3.30 -3.48
N LYS A 89 -3.24 -3.89 -2.51
CA LYS A 89 -2.97 -3.63 -1.10
C LYS A 89 -1.53 -3.98 -0.75
N PHE A 90 -1.07 -5.15 -1.15
CA PHE A 90 0.28 -5.63 -0.84
C PHE A 90 1.35 -4.69 -1.41
N VAL A 91 1.31 -4.43 -2.72
CA VAL A 91 2.28 -3.57 -3.42
C VAL A 91 2.30 -2.19 -2.80
N LEU A 92 1.14 -1.55 -2.67
CA LEU A 92 1.09 -0.19 -2.16
C LEU A 92 1.47 -0.11 -0.68
N SER A 93 1.22 -1.17 0.11
CA SER A 93 1.64 -1.21 1.53
C SER A 93 3.16 -1.26 1.65
N ILE A 94 3.84 -1.98 0.76
CA ILE A 94 5.31 -2.05 0.70
C ILE A 94 5.90 -0.68 0.30
N LEU A 95 5.27 0.03 -0.63
CA LEU A 95 5.75 1.36 -1.07
C LEU A 95 5.44 2.49 -0.07
N LYS A 96 4.46 2.28 0.83
CA LYS A 96 3.92 3.34 1.71
C LYS A 96 4.98 3.95 2.64
N PRO A 97 5.83 3.19 3.35
CA PRO A 97 6.84 3.75 4.25
C PRO A 97 7.79 4.70 3.53
N LEU A 98 8.38 4.27 2.41
CA LEU A 98 9.27 5.11 1.61
C LEU A 98 8.55 6.36 1.09
N THR A 99 7.33 6.20 0.59
CA THR A 99 6.53 7.35 0.11
C THR A 99 6.30 8.39 1.20
N LEU A 100 5.98 7.95 2.43
CA LEU A 100 5.80 8.85 3.56
C LEU A 100 7.13 9.46 4.02
N PHE A 101 8.22 8.71 3.95
CA PHE A 101 9.55 9.20 4.26
C PHE A 101 9.96 10.34 3.32
N LEU A 102 9.81 10.14 2.01
CA LEU A 102 10.10 11.13 0.96
C LEU A 102 9.23 12.39 1.04
N GLN A 103 8.08 12.32 1.71
CA GLN A 103 7.18 13.47 1.89
C GLN A 103 7.55 14.35 3.09
N LYS A 104 8.49 13.92 3.95
CA LYS A 104 8.92 14.71 5.11
C LYS A 104 9.71 15.95 4.67
N THR A 105 9.43 17.10 5.27
CA THR A 105 10.14 18.35 4.98
C THR A 105 11.61 18.33 5.43
N ASP A 106 11.91 17.49 6.42
CA ASP A 106 13.23 17.25 6.98
C ASP A 106 13.82 15.91 6.52
N CYS A 107 13.28 15.33 5.44
CA CYS A 107 13.75 14.08 4.86
C CYS A 107 15.25 14.13 4.60
N ASN A 108 15.94 13.12 5.08
CA ASN A 108 17.33 12.88 4.77
C ASN A 108 17.42 12.21 3.41
N MET A 109 18.05 12.88 2.43
CA MET A 109 18.12 12.40 1.06
C MET A 109 18.98 11.14 0.92
N VAL A 110 20.00 10.96 1.77
CA VAL A 110 20.85 9.78 1.71
C VAL A 110 20.16 8.58 2.33
N ASP A 111 19.52 8.74 3.49
CA ASP A 111 18.71 7.67 4.06
C ASP A 111 17.56 7.30 3.11
N ALA A 112 16.96 8.27 2.43
CA ALA A 112 15.90 8.03 1.45
C ALA A 112 16.39 7.19 0.28
N PHE A 113 17.61 7.47 -0.18
CA PHE A 113 18.26 6.68 -1.22
C PHE A 113 18.51 5.25 -0.76
N GLU A 114 19.06 5.04 0.43
CA GLU A 114 19.34 3.71 0.98
C GLU A 114 18.06 2.90 1.19
N GLU A 115 17.03 3.51 1.77
CA GLU A 115 15.69 2.91 1.91
C GLU A 115 15.08 2.57 0.55
N SER A 116 15.29 3.40 -0.48
CA SER A 116 14.82 3.10 -1.84
C SER A 116 15.52 1.88 -2.45
N LYS A 117 16.80 1.65 -2.12
CA LYS A 117 17.57 0.50 -2.60
C LYS A 117 17.17 -0.79 -1.89
N ILE A 118 17.02 -0.74 -0.57
CA ILE A 118 16.48 -1.86 0.22
C ILE A 118 15.11 -2.26 -0.31
N LEU A 119 14.26 -1.27 -0.57
CA LEU A 119 12.94 -1.50 -1.13
C LEU A 119 13.03 -2.12 -2.54
N LEU A 120 13.90 -1.60 -3.41
CA LEU A 120 14.09 -2.15 -4.76
C LEU A 120 14.55 -3.62 -4.71
N GLU A 121 15.51 -3.95 -3.85
CA GLU A 121 15.98 -5.32 -3.63
C GLU A 121 14.83 -6.23 -3.15
N LEU A 122 14.03 -5.76 -2.19
CA LEU A 122 12.84 -6.49 -1.74
C LEU A 122 11.86 -6.71 -2.88
N LEU A 123 11.58 -5.69 -3.70
CA LEU A 123 10.67 -5.80 -4.83
C LEU A 123 11.15 -6.84 -5.87
N GLN A 124 12.46 -6.90 -6.12
CA GLN A 124 13.04 -7.86 -7.06
C GLN A 124 13.03 -9.31 -6.54
N GLN A 125 13.06 -9.50 -5.22
CA GLN A 125 13.08 -10.83 -4.59
C GLN A 125 11.68 -11.43 -4.39
N LEU A 126 10.61 -10.65 -4.57
CA LEU A 126 9.27 -11.11 -4.23
C LEU A 126 8.74 -12.16 -5.24
N PRO A 127 8.19 -13.28 -4.74
CA PRO A 127 7.79 -14.43 -5.56
C PRO A 127 6.59 -14.17 -6.48
N LEU A 128 5.92 -13.01 -6.38
CA LEU A 128 4.84 -12.61 -7.30
C LEU A 128 5.31 -12.52 -8.75
N LEU A 129 6.59 -12.22 -8.97
CA LEU A 129 7.25 -12.22 -10.28
C LEU A 129 7.54 -13.62 -10.82
N GLN A 130 7.57 -14.63 -9.95
CA GLN A 130 8.07 -15.98 -10.27
C GLN A 130 6.94 -17.01 -10.36
N SER A 131 5.73 -16.66 -9.91
CA SER A 131 4.58 -17.55 -9.94
C SER A 131 3.92 -17.61 -11.33
N ASN A 132 3.93 -18.79 -11.95
CA ASN A 132 3.21 -19.15 -13.19
C ASN A 132 1.66 -19.19 -13.02
N ILE A 133 1.11 -18.39 -12.12
CA ILE A 133 -0.35 -18.28 -11.92
C ILE A 133 -0.86 -17.28 -12.95
N GLY A 134 -1.66 -17.73 -13.92
CA GLY A 134 -2.12 -16.93 -15.05
C GLY A 134 -2.78 -15.60 -14.66
N GLU A 135 -3.49 -15.57 -13.53
CA GLU A 135 -4.13 -14.35 -13.02
C GLU A 135 -3.13 -13.32 -12.46
N LEU A 136 -1.93 -13.75 -12.03
CA LEU A 136 -0.88 -12.86 -11.51
C LEU A 136 -0.02 -12.26 -12.64
N ILE A 137 -0.01 -12.86 -13.83
CA ILE A 137 0.71 -12.34 -15.00
C ILE A 137 0.21 -10.93 -15.36
N TYR A 138 -1.08 -10.65 -15.19
CA TYR A 138 -1.63 -9.30 -15.44
C TYR A 138 -1.01 -8.23 -14.53
N PHE A 139 -0.54 -8.63 -13.35
CA PHE A 139 0.11 -7.74 -12.40
C PHE A 139 1.63 -7.68 -12.55
N SER A 140 2.26 -8.57 -13.32
CA SER A 140 3.71 -8.53 -13.56
C SER A 140 4.10 -7.24 -14.27
N ASN A 141 3.34 -6.82 -15.27
CA ASN A 141 3.59 -5.55 -15.98
C ASN A 141 3.51 -4.33 -15.04
N PHE A 142 2.55 -4.34 -14.11
CA PHE A 142 2.45 -3.30 -13.09
C PHE A 142 3.66 -3.33 -12.15
N TRP A 143 4.09 -4.51 -11.73
CA TRP A 143 5.24 -4.70 -10.87
C TRP A 143 6.56 -4.27 -11.53
N ASP A 144 6.78 -4.69 -12.77
CA ASP A 144 7.94 -4.31 -13.58
C ASP A 144 7.97 -2.79 -13.79
N HIS A 145 6.80 -2.18 -14.01
CA HIS A 145 6.69 -0.73 -14.09
C HIS A 145 7.10 -0.05 -12.76
N VAL A 146 6.65 -0.56 -11.61
CA VAL A 146 7.05 -0.02 -10.29
C VAL A 146 8.56 -0.15 -10.08
N ILE A 147 9.15 -1.31 -10.41
CA ILE A 147 10.60 -1.53 -10.33
C ILE A 147 11.35 -0.55 -11.24
N SER A 148 10.91 -0.41 -12.49
CA SER A 148 11.51 0.49 -13.48
C SER A 148 11.45 1.96 -13.01
N GLU A 149 10.31 2.41 -12.49
CA GLU A 149 10.17 3.76 -11.94
C GLU A 149 11.11 3.99 -10.74
N MET A 150 11.25 3.00 -9.86
CA MET A 150 12.16 3.08 -8.71
C MET A 150 13.62 3.18 -9.17
N GLN A 151 14.03 2.36 -10.13
CA GLN A 151 15.38 2.41 -10.71
C GLN A 151 15.67 3.72 -11.42
N HIS A 152 14.70 4.24 -12.19
CA HIS A 152 14.85 5.48 -12.92
C HIS A 152 14.95 6.71 -12.01
N ARG A 153 14.21 6.71 -10.89
CA ARG A 153 14.19 7.84 -9.94
C ARG A 153 15.35 7.84 -8.94
N PHE A 154 15.88 6.66 -8.62
CA PHE A 154 16.99 6.48 -7.68
C PHE A 154 18.15 5.70 -8.32
N PRO A 155 18.75 6.20 -9.41
CA PRO A 155 19.90 5.55 -10.04
C PRO A 155 21.17 5.69 -9.16
N ASP A 156 22.17 4.82 -9.31
CA ASP A 156 23.32 4.81 -8.39
C ASP A 156 24.15 6.10 -8.43
N GLU A 157 24.12 6.79 -9.57
CA GLU A 157 24.82 8.03 -9.84
C GLU A 157 24.30 9.20 -9.00
N VAL A 158 23.02 9.19 -8.60
CA VAL A 158 22.47 10.28 -7.79
C VAL A 158 22.83 10.17 -6.31
N LYS A 159 23.40 9.05 -5.84
CA LYS A 159 23.83 8.91 -4.44
C LYS A 159 24.80 10.03 -4.03
N ASN A 160 25.79 10.30 -4.88
CA ASN A 160 26.79 11.34 -4.63
C ASN A 160 26.17 12.74 -4.66
N GLN A 161 25.23 12.98 -5.57
CA GLN A 161 24.46 14.24 -5.63
C GLN A 161 23.58 14.43 -4.38
N MET A 162 23.03 13.34 -3.83
CA MET A 162 22.25 13.38 -2.59
C MET A 162 23.13 13.64 -1.37
N LEU A 163 24.39 13.19 -1.38
CA LEU A 163 25.36 13.52 -0.32
C LEU A 163 25.67 15.03 -0.27
N GLU A 164 25.57 15.75 -1.39
CA GLU A 164 25.75 17.21 -1.42
C GLU A 164 24.75 17.96 -0.54
N TYR A 165 23.59 17.35 -0.25
CA TYR A 165 22.59 17.91 0.68
C TYR A 165 23.19 18.30 2.04
N TYR A 166 24.23 17.58 2.48
CA TYR A 166 24.91 17.82 3.76
C TYR A 166 25.94 18.94 3.71
N LEU A 167 26.39 19.34 2.52
CA LEU A 167 27.30 20.48 2.36
C LEU A 167 26.57 21.83 2.48
N ILE A 168 25.24 21.81 2.48
CA ILE A 168 24.44 23.01 2.74
C ILE A 168 24.62 23.41 4.21
N PRO A 169 24.98 24.68 4.54
CA PRO A 169 25.31 25.10 5.91
C PRO A 169 24.30 24.70 6.99
N LYS A 170 23.01 24.71 6.66
CA LYS A 170 21.90 24.31 7.56
C LYS A 170 21.91 22.82 7.94
N ASN A 171 22.59 21.98 7.17
CA ASN A 171 22.63 20.52 7.30
C ASN A 171 24.00 19.99 7.71
N VAL A 172 25.06 20.83 7.73
CA VAL A 172 26.43 20.42 8.10
C VAL A 172 26.48 19.81 9.51
N GLY A 173 25.64 20.29 10.43
CA GLY A 173 25.53 19.70 11.79
C GLY A 173 24.96 18.28 11.84
N LYS A 174 24.41 17.77 10.72
CA LYS A 174 23.91 16.40 10.57
C LYS A 174 24.94 15.44 9.97
N LEU A 175 26.14 15.94 9.66
CA LEU A 175 27.21 15.14 9.07
C LEU A 175 27.74 14.14 10.11
N THR A 176 27.64 12.85 9.80
CA THR A 176 28.20 11.78 10.64
C THR A 176 29.53 11.30 10.05
N PRO A 177 30.42 10.68 10.85
CA PRO A 177 31.68 10.14 10.35
C PRO A 177 31.52 9.19 9.15
N GLU A 178 30.43 8.41 9.12
CA GLU A 178 30.11 7.48 8.03
C GLU A 178 29.81 8.20 6.71
N LEU A 179 29.29 9.43 6.76
CA LEU A 179 29.00 10.24 5.58
C LEU A 179 30.22 11.01 5.05
N ILE A 180 31.25 11.21 5.89
CA ILE A 180 32.45 11.97 5.53
C ILE A 180 33.30 11.19 4.51
N GLU A 181 33.48 9.89 4.69
CA GLU A 181 34.31 9.07 3.79
C GLU A 181 33.83 9.10 2.31
N PRO A 182 32.55 8.85 1.99
CA PRO A 182 32.09 8.93 0.60
C PRO A 182 32.15 10.36 0.05
N LEU A 183 31.89 11.39 0.87
CA LEU A 183 32.07 12.79 0.46
C LEU A 183 33.53 13.12 0.16
N SER A 184 34.46 12.60 0.97
CA SER A 184 35.88 12.87 0.77
C SER A 184 36.38 12.28 -0.55
N LYS A 185 35.93 11.07 -0.88
CA LYS A 185 36.21 10.42 -2.17
C LYS A 185 35.56 11.12 -3.36
N HIS A 186 34.46 11.86 -3.18
CA HIS A 186 33.79 12.51 -4.30
C HIS A 186 34.40 13.88 -4.65
N PHE A 187 34.83 14.64 -3.63
CA PHE A 187 35.27 16.03 -3.81
C PHE A 187 36.78 16.25 -3.80
N TRP A 188 37.57 15.30 -3.28
CA TRP A 188 39.00 15.50 -3.03
C TRP A 188 39.92 14.49 -3.73
N THR A 189 39.41 13.77 -4.72
CA THR A 189 40.18 13.00 -5.72
C THR A 189 40.05 13.63 -7.09
#